data_AF-A0A081PIA1-F1
#
_entry.id   AF-A0A081PIA1-F1
#
_cell.length_a   1.000
_cell.length_b   1.000
_cell.length_c   1.000
_cell.angle_alpha   90.00
_cell.angle_beta   90.00
_cell.angle_gamma   90.00
#
_symmetry.space_group_name_H-M   'P 1'
#
loop_
_entity.id
_entity.type
_entity.pdbx_description
1 polymer ?
#
loop_
_entity_poly.entity_id
_entity_poly.type
_entity_poly.pdbx_seq_one_letter_code
_entity_poly.pdbx_strand_id
1 'polypeptide(L)'
;MEENPDLNFFRKICLRFIILIYLSLFAMAAISSIYLLKNAMQQPPVSAVVFFKYILLVIVFSLLFLRAFFAVSLRIEKIRAFATSTRNFKWLFGISALLAIGANFGWFDQTAIKRIHIPAEQLIILVLLALFAFGTDWFLNSVFPVQEETEEEAEHADLN
;
A
#
# COMPACT_ATOMS: atom_id res chain seq x y z
N MET A 1 0.65 -0.74 31.02
CA MET A 1 0.27 -1.55 29.84
C MET A 1 -1.24 -1.41 29.71
N GLU A 2 -1.72 -0.45 28.94
CA GLU A 2 -3.16 -0.35 28.65
C GLU A 2 -3.46 -1.18 27.41
N GLU A 3 -3.83 -2.44 27.62
CA GLU A 3 -4.61 -3.16 26.62
C GLU A 3 -5.98 -2.52 26.54
N ASN A 4 -6.38 -2.10 25.35
CA ASN A 4 -7.73 -1.59 25.12
C ASN A 4 -8.74 -2.73 25.41
N PRO A 5 -9.58 -2.60 26.46
CA PRO A 5 -10.45 -3.69 26.91
C PRO A 5 -11.61 -3.97 25.96
N ASP A 6 -11.90 -3.05 25.03
CA ASP A 6 -13.06 -3.12 24.12
C ASP A 6 -12.76 -3.78 22.75
N LEU A 7 -11.52 -4.23 22.50
CA LEU A 7 -11.23 -4.98 21.28
C LEU A 7 -11.57 -6.46 21.45
N ASN A 8 -12.76 -6.85 20.98
CA ASN A 8 -13.19 -8.26 20.92
C ASN A 8 -12.06 -9.16 20.40
N PHE A 9 -11.87 -10.33 21.02
CA PHE A 9 -10.82 -11.30 20.68
C PHE A 9 -10.72 -11.57 19.17
N PHE A 10 -11.87 -11.71 18.49
CA PHE A 10 -11.96 -11.86 17.04
C PHE A 10 -11.34 -10.69 16.26
N ARG A 11 -11.55 -9.45 16.69
CA ARG A 11 -10.97 -8.26 16.06
C ARG A 11 -9.45 -8.22 16.21
N LYS A 12 -8.92 -8.62 17.37
CA LYS A 12 -7.46 -8.75 17.59
C LYS A 12 -6.86 -9.77 16.62
N ILE A 13 -7.51 -10.91 16.40
CA ILE A 13 -7.07 -11.94 15.45
C ILE A 13 -7.12 -11.43 14.01
N CYS A 14 -8.24 -10.85 13.58
CA CYS A 14 -8.38 -10.29 12.23
C CYS A 14 -7.30 -9.24 11.96
N LEU A 15 -7.05 -8.34 12.92
CA LEU A 15 -6.04 -7.30 12.78
C LEU A 15 -4.63 -7.87 12.64
N ARG A 16 -4.26 -8.88 13.44
CA ARG A 16 -2.97 -9.58 13.28
C ARG A 16 -2.84 -10.22 11.90
N PHE A 17 -3.90 -10.88 11.42
CA PHE A 17 -3.90 -11.50 10.10
C PHE A 17 -3.72 -10.47 8.97
N ILE A 18 -4.43 -9.34 9.05
CA ILE A 18 -4.28 -8.22 8.11
C ILE A 18 -2.84 -7.69 8.11
N ILE A 19 -2.29 -7.43 9.30
CA ILE A 19 -0.91 -6.92 9.44
C ILE A 19 0.10 -7.90 8.83
N LEU A 20 -0.07 -9.21 9.08
CA LEU A 20 0.82 -10.24 8.51
C LEU A 20 0.75 -10.27 6.99
N ILE A 21 -0.44 -10.18 6.39
CA ILE A 21 -0.60 -10.12 4.93
C ILE A 21 0.13 -8.89 4.37
N TYR A 22 -0.10 -7.71 4.96
CA TYR A 22 0.57 -6.49 4.51
C TYR A 22 2.09 -6.56 4.67
N LEU A 23 2.57 -7.17 5.74
CA LEU A 23 4.01 -7.38 5.97
C LEU A 23 4.62 -8.25 4.87
N SER A 24 3.96 -9.36 4.50
CA SER A 24 4.38 -10.19 3.37
C SER A 24 4.34 -9.44 2.03
N LEU A 25 3.28 -8.66 1.78
CA LEU A 25 3.15 -7.86 0.56
C LEU A 25 4.26 -6.82 0.44
N PHE A 26 4.53 -6.07 1.51
CA PHE A 26 5.58 -5.05 1.52
C PHE A 26 6.97 -5.66 1.41
N ALA A 27 7.22 -6.81 2.04
CA ALA A 27 8.48 -7.54 1.88
C ALA A 27 8.70 -7.96 0.42
N MET A 28 7.70 -8.58 -0.22
CA MET A 28 7.78 -8.99 -1.62
C MET A 28 7.95 -7.79 -2.57
N ALA A 29 7.27 -6.67 -2.30
CA ALA A 29 7.39 -5.45 -3.09
C ALA A 29 8.78 -4.81 -2.94
N ALA A 30 9.35 -4.79 -1.74
CA ALA A 30 10.71 -4.31 -1.48
C ALA A 30 11.75 -5.17 -2.21
N ILE A 31 11.66 -6.51 -2.10
CA ILE A 31 12.56 -7.44 -2.79
C ILE A 31 12.46 -7.28 -4.30
N SER A 32 11.24 -7.20 -4.83
CA SER A 32 11.00 -6.98 -6.27
C SER A 32 11.58 -5.65 -6.75
N SER A 33 11.46 -4.59 -5.94
CA SER A 33 12.02 -3.28 -6.25
C SER A 33 13.56 -3.28 -6.25
N ILE A 34 14.20 -4.00 -5.32
CA ILE A 34 15.65 -4.20 -5.28
C ILE A 34 16.11 -4.97 -6.52
N TYR A 35 15.38 -6.03 -6.92
CA TYR A 35 15.70 -6.80 -8.12
C TYR A 35 15.62 -5.93 -9.39
N LEU A 36 14.57 -5.12 -9.53
CA LEU A 36 14.42 -4.19 -10.65
C LEU A 36 15.50 -3.12 -10.67
N LEU A 37 15.88 -2.59 -9.51
CA LEU A 37 16.99 -1.64 -9.38
C LEU A 37 18.31 -2.27 -9.85
N LYS A 38 18.61 -3.49 -9.38
CA LYS A 38 19.80 -4.23 -9.80
C LYS A 38 19.84 -4.44 -11.31
N ASN A 39 18.71 -4.83 -11.91
CA ASN A 39 18.61 -5.03 -13.36
C ASN A 39 18.81 -3.71 -14.13
N ALA A 40 18.25 -2.61 -13.64
CA ALA A 40 18.44 -1.29 -14.25
C ALA A 40 19.90 -0.82 -14.21
N MET A 41 20.66 -1.15 -13.16
CA MET A 41 22.08 -0.83 -13.06
C MET A 41 22.95 -1.66 -14.02
N GLN A 42 22.50 -2.85 -14.42
CA GLN A 42 23.23 -3.74 -15.33
C GLN A 42 23.11 -3.33 -16.81
N GLN A 43 22.21 -2.40 -17.14
CA GLN A 43 21.97 -1.94 -18.52
C GLN A 43 22.52 -0.53 -18.74
N PRO A 44 23.80 -0.37 -19.14
CA PRO A 44 24.32 0.91 -19.57
C PRO A 44 23.76 1.29 -20.97
N PRO A 45 23.38 2.56 -21.22
CA PRO A 45 23.39 3.68 -20.29
C PRO A 45 22.22 3.62 -19.29
N VAL A 46 22.54 3.85 -18.01
CA VAL A 46 21.53 3.86 -16.95
C VAL A 46 20.71 5.15 -17.06
N SER A 47 19.42 5.02 -17.38
CA SER A 47 18.50 6.15 -17.31
C SER A 47 18.32 6.59 -15.86
N ALA A 48 18.74 7.82 -15.54
CA ALA A 48 18.61 8.38 -14.19
C ALA A 48 17.15 8.32 -13.69
N VAL A 49 16.17 8.55 -14.58
CA VAL A 49 14.74 8.48 -14.24
C VAL A 49 14.35 7.09 -13.74
N VAL A 50 14.81 6.05 -14.44
CA VAL A 50 14.51 4.65 -14.08
C VAL A 50 15.18 4.27 -12.77
N PHE A 51 16.42 4.73 -12.56
CA PHE A 51 17.18 4.50 -11.33
C PHE A 51 16.50 5.15 -10.12
N PHE A 52 16.18 6.44 -10.18
CA PHE A 52 15.52 7.15 -9.09
C PHE A 52 14.13 6.56 -8.79
N LYS A 53 13.38 6.15 -9.81
CA LYS A 53 12.09 5.47 -9.63
C LYS A 53 12.22 4.21 -8.78
N TYR A 54 13.18 3.33 -9.09
CA TYR A 54 13.32 2.08 -8.34
C TYR A 54 13.90 2.29 -6.93
N ILE A 55 14.83 3.24 -6.73
CA ILE A 55 15.28 3.63 -5.39
C ILE A 55 14.12 4.14 -4.54
N LEU A 56 13.28 5.03 -5.11
CA LEU A 56 12.14 5.57 -4.39
C LEU A 56 11.17 4.46 -3.98
N LEU A 57 10.89 3.51 -4.88
CA LEU A 57 10.05 2.34 -4.56
C LEU A 57 10.65 1.51 -3.42
N VAL A 58 11.96 1.25 -3.43
CA VAL A 58 12.63 0.52 -2.34
C VAL A 58 12.45 1.24 -1.00
N ILE A 59 12.67 2.55 -0.96
CA ILE A 59 12.52 3.35 0.27
C ILE A 59 11.07 3.32 0.76
N VAL A 60 10.11 3.56 -0.13
CA VAL A 60 8.68 3.57 0.19
C VAL A 60 8.24 2.21 0.75
N PHE A 61 8.58 1.10 0.09
CA PHE A 61 8.19 -0.23 0.57
C PHE A 61 8.89 -0.63 1.86
N SER A 62 10.14 -0.20 2.07
CA SER A 62 10.85 -0.45 3.33
C SER A 62 10.21 0.30 4.50
N LEU A 63 9.79 1.56 4.30
CA LEU A 63 9.08 2.33 5.30
C LEU A 63 7.71 1.72 5.63
N LEU A 64 6.97 1.28 4.60
CA LEU A 64 5.68 0.60 4.77
C LEU A 64 5.84 -0.73 5.52
N PHE A 65 6.86 -1.52 5.17
CA PHE A 65 7.22 -2.73 5.88
C PHE A 65 7.52 -2.47 7.36
N LEU A 66 8.32 -1.44 7.66
CA LEU A 66 8.67 -1.10 9.03
C LEU A 66 7.44 -0.66 9.85
N ARG A 67 6.54 0.13 9.25
CA ARG A 67 5.27 0.53 9.90
C ARG A 67 4.37 -0.69 10.16
N ALA A 68 4.24 -1.59 9.20
CA ALA A 68 3.50 -2.85 9.38
C ALA A 68 4.12 -3.73 10.48
N PHE A 69 5.46 -3.84 10.50
CA PHE A 69 6.19 -4.58 11.52
C PHE A 69 5.93 -4.02 12.92
N PHE A 70 5.97 -2.70 13.10
CA PHE A 70 5.64 -2.10 14.40
C PHE A 70 4.17 -2.24 14.78
N ALA A 71 3.24 -2.31 13.81
CA ALA A 71 1.83 -2.57 14.08
C ALA A 71 1.57 -3.97 14.67
N VAL A 72 2.48 -4.94 14.49
CA VAL A 72 2.40 -6.27 15.13
C VAL A 72 2.34 -6.17 16.66
N SER A 73 2.91 -5.11 17.25
CA SER A 73 2.83 -4.84 18.68
C SER A 73 1.41 -4.54 19.19
N LEU A 74 0.44 -4.38 18.29
CA LEU A 74 -0.95 -4.03 18.56
C LEU A 74 -1.16 -2.76 19.41
N ARG A 75 -0.15 -1.89 19.47
CA ARG A 75 -0.28 -0.57 20.09
C ARG A 75 -1.12 0.33 19.19
N ILE A 76 -2.10 1.02 19.77
CA ILE A 76 -3.07 1.86 19.05
C ILE A 76 -2.37 2.88 18.17
N GLU A 77 -1.35 3.57 18.69
CA GLU A 77 -0.54 4.54 17.95
C GLU A 77 0.09 3.93 16.68
N LYS A 78 0.63 2.71 16.80
CA LYS A 78 1.29 2.01 15.70
C LYS A 78 0.26 1.49 14.68
N ILE A 79 -0.90 1.04 15.14
CA ILE A 79 -2.01 0.63 14.27
C ILE A 79 -2.56 1.84 13.50
N ARG A 80 -2.72 3.00 14.15
CA ARG A 80 -3.19 4.24 13.51
C ARG A 80 -2.19 4.69 12.44
N ALA A 81 -0.90 4.75 12.77
CA ALA A 81 0.14 5.09 11.79
C ALA A 81 0.19 4.12 10.61
N PHE A 82 -0.04 2.82 10.86
CA PHE A 82 -0.18 1.80 9.82
C PHE A 82 -1.43 2.02 8.96
N ALA A 83 -2.60 2.27 9.56
CA ALA A 83 -3.86 2.53 8.87
C ALA A 83 -3.78 3.77 7.97
N THR A 84 -3.16 4.86 8.45
CA THR A 84 -2.94 6.06 7.63
C THR A 84 -2.03 5.76 6.44
N SER A 85 -0.97 4.97 6.65
CA SER A 85 -0.07 4.52 5.58
C SER A 85 -0.77 3.67 4.52
N THR A 86 -1.61 2.73 4.94
CA THR A 86 -2.31 1.82 4.02
C THR A 86 -3.47 2.51 3.29
N ARG A 87 -4.07 3.57 3.86
CA ARG A 87 -5.12 4.39 3.24
C ARG A 87 -4.69 4.98 1.90
N ASN A 88 -3.47 5.51 1.82
CA ASN A 88 -2.93 6.02 0.55
C ASN A 88 -2.54 4.88 -0.41
N PHE A 89 -2.09 3.75 0.15
CA PHE A 89 -1.60 2.63 -0.62
C PHE A 89 -2.73 1.83 -1.32
N LYS A 90 -3.97 1.86 -0.81
CA LYS A 90 -5.12 1.20 -1.47
C LYS A 90 -5.38 1.74 -2.89
N TRP A 91 -5.18 3.04 -3.08
CA TRP A 91 -5.34 3.68 -4.38
C TRP A 91 -4.28 3.20 -5.38
N LEU A 92 -3.08 2.89 -4.92
CA LEU A 92 -2.03 2.34 -5.77
C LEU A 92 -2.43 0.97 -6.33
N PHE A 93 -3.03 0.10 -5.52
CA PHE A 93 -3.59 -1.18 -6.00
C PHE A 93 -4.80 -0.99 -6.91
N GLY A 94 -5.72 -0.09 -6.55
CA GLY A 94 -6.91 0.20 -7.36
C GLY A 94 -6.54 0.71 -8.76
N ILE A 95 -5.64 1.69 -8.83
CA ILE A 95 -5.14 2.25 -10.09
C ILE A 95 -4.40 1.16 -10.87
N SER A 96 -3.53 0.39 -10.22
CA SER A 96 -2.79 -0.70 -10.89
C SER A 96 -3.75 -1.75 -11.49
N ALA A 97 -4.80 -2.14 -10.77
CA ALA A 97 -5.82 -3.06 -11.26
C ALA A 97 -6.56 -2.48 -12.48
N LEU A 98 -6.97 -1.21 -12.41
CA LEU A 98 -7.66 -0.53 -13.50
C LEU A 98 -6.78 -0.38 -14.74
N LEU A 99 -5.50 -0.06 -14.57
CA LEU A 99 -4.53 -0.01 -15.66
C LEU A 99 -4.29 -1.40 -16.28
N ALA A 100 -4.18 -2.46 -15.47
CA ALA A 100 -4.00 -3.82 -15.96
C ALA A 100 -5.23 -4.33 -16.73
N ILE A 101 -6.42 -4.04 -16.23
CA ILE A 101 -7.69 -4.31 -16.93
C ILE A 101 -7.70 -3.54 -18.25
N GLY A 102 -7.47 -2.22 -18.22
CA GLY A 102 -7.41 -1.38 -19.41
C GLY A 102 -6.39 -1.86 -20.44
N ALA A 103 -5.21 -2.27 -20.01
CA ALA A 103 -4.18 -2.85 -20.88
C ALA A 103 -4.65 -4.15 -21.55
N ASN A 104 -5.34 -5.03 -20.82
CA ASN A 104 -5.88 -6.27 -21.37
C ASN A 104 -7.03 -6.02 -22.37
N PHE A 105 -7.82 -4.96 -22.15
CA PHE A 105 -8.88 -4.49 -23.06
C PHE A 105 -8.38 -3.62 -24.22
N GLY A 106 -7.10 -3.26 -24.26
CA GLY A 106 -6.49 -2.49 -25.35
C GLY A 106 -6.64 -0.96 -25.23
N TRP A 107 -6.87 -0.40 -24.04
CA TRP A 107 -6.91 1.06 -23.84
C TRP A 107 -5.61 1.78 -24.20
N PHE A 108 -4.49 1.07 -24.20
CA PHE A 108 -3.17 1.62 -24.53
C PHE A 108 -2.69 1.27 -25.96
N ASP A 109 -3.55 0.65 -26.80
CA ASP A 109 -3.25 0.38 -28.22
C ASP A 109 -3.38 1.68 -29.04
N GLN A 110 -2.38 2.56 -28.96
CA GLN A 110 -2.24 3.68 -29.91
C GLN A 110 -1.32 3.33 -31.10
N THR A 111 -0.57 2.23 -31.01
CA THR A 111 0.26 1.71 -32.10
C THR A 111 0.25 0.19 -32.02
N ALA A 112 -0.09 -0.48 -33.12
CA ALA A 112 -0.37 -1.93 -33.25
C ALA A 112 0.80 -2.90 -32.94
N ILE A 113 1.62 -2.63 -31.93
CA ILE A 113 2.83 -3.38 -31.60
C ILE A 113 2.70 -3.89 -30.17
N LYS A 114 2.08 -5.07 -30.06
CA LYS A 114 1.86 -5.90 -28.86
C LYS A 114 0.89 -5.33 -27.83
N ARG A 115 -0.31 -5.93 -27.80
CA ARG A 115 -1.08 -6.08 -26.56
C ARG A 115 -0.16 -6.63 -25.48
N ILE A 116 -0.05 -5.90 -24.37
CA ILE A 116 0.58 -6.40 -23.15
C ILE A 116 -0.36 -7.49 -22.62
N HIS A 117 -0.06 -8.74 -22.95
CA HIS A 117 -0.83 -9.87 -22.45
C HIS A 117 -0.44 -10.10 -20.99
N ILE A 118 -1.34 -9.71 -20.08
CA ILE A 118 -1.23 -10.00 -18.66
C ILE A 118 -1.95 -11.34 -18.44
N PRO A 119 -1.29 -12.36 -17.88
CA PRO A 119 -1.92 -13.63 -17.54
C PRO A 119 -3.17 -13.42 -16.67
N ALA A 120 -4.24 -14.16 -16.94
CA ALA A 120 -5.51 -14.01 -16.23
C ALA A 120 -5.34 -14.21 -14.72
N GLU A 121 -4.43 -15.09 -14.30
CA GLU A 121 -4.12 -15.35 -12.90
C GLU A 121 -3.56 -14.10 -12.21
N GLN A 122 -2.66 -13.38 -12.87
CA GLN A 122 -2.07 -12.15 -12.33
C GLN A 122 -3.11 -11.04 -12.20
N LEU A 123 -4.00 -10.94 -13.19
CA LEU A 123 -5.11 -9.99 -13.15
C LEU A 123 -6.07 -10.29 -11.98
N ILE A 124 -6.44 -11.56 -11.79
CA ILE A 124 -7.31 -12.00 -10.69
C ILE A 124 -6.65 -11.69 -9.34
N ILE A 125 -5.37 -12.05 -9.17
CA ILE A 125 -4.62 -11.76 -7.94
C ILE A 125 -4.61 -10.26 -7.66
N LEU A 126 -4.36 -9.42 -8.67
CA LEU A 126 -4.31 -7.97 -8.52
C LEU A 126 -5.68 -7.38 -8.13
N VAL A 127 -6.77 -7.88 -8.72
CA VAL A 127 -8.14 -7.48 -8.35
C VAL A 127 -8.46 -7.90 -6.91
N LEU A 128 -8.10 -9.13 -6.51
CA LEU A 128 -8.28 -9.61 -5.15
C LEU A 128 -7.49 -8.77 -4.14
N LEU A 129 -6.25 -8.39 -4.47
CA LEU A 129 -5.43 -7.50 -3.63
C LEU A 129 -6.04 -6.11 -3.52
N ALA A 130 -6.61 -5.57 -4.61
CA ALA A 130 -7.31 -4.29 -4.57
C ALA A 130 -8.55 -4.38 -3.66
N LEU A 131 -9.41 -5.39 -3.85
CA LEU A 131 -10.59 -5.61 -3.00
C LEU A 131 -10.21 -5.81 -1.54
N PHE A 132 -9.15 -6.59 -1.29
CA PHE A 132 -8.60 -6.77 0.05
C PHE A 132 -8.16 -5.43 0.65
N ALA A 133 -7.40 -4.61 -0.08
CA ALA A 133 -6.92 -3.32 0.41
C ALA A 133 -8.08 -2.38 0.78
N PHE A 134 -9.10 -2.27 -0.08
CA PHE A 134 -10.30 -1.49 0.21
C PHE A 134 -11.11 -2.06 1.40
N GLY A 135 -11.26 -3.38 1.48
CA GLY A 135 -11.95 -4.03 2.60
C GLY A 135 -11.23 -3.83 3.93
N THR A 136 -9.90 -3.93 3.95
CA THR A 136 -9.11 -3.71 5.16
C THR A 136 -9.07 -2.25 5.59
N ASP A 137 -9.09 -1.30 4.67
CA ASP A 137 -9.20 0.12 4.99
C ASP A 137 -10.55 0.43 5.65
N TRP A 138 -11.65 -0.11 5.11
CA TRP A 138 -12.97 0.00 5.73
C TRP A 138 -12.99 -0.60 7.14
N PHE A 139 -12.43 -1.80 7.30
CA PHE A 139 -12.31 -2.45 8.61
C PHE A 139 -11.47 -1.61 9.59
N LEU A 140 -10.30 -1.13 9.18
CA LEU A 140 -9.40 -0.34 10.02
C LEU A 140 -10.06 0.97 10.45
N ASN A 141 -10.75 1.69 9.55
CA ASN A 141 -11.45 2.92 9.87
C ASN A 141 -12.66 2.70 10.79
N SER A 142 -13.33 1.54 10.70
CA SER A 142 -14.43 1.18 11.61
C SER A 142 -13.97 0.88 13.05
N VAL A 143 -12.69 0.51 13.22
CA VAL A 143 -12.12 0.09 14.52
C VAL A 143 -11.28 1.23 15.12
N PHE A 144 -10.54 1.93 14.28
CA PHE A 144 -9.67 3.05 14.63
C PHE A 144 -10.01 4.20 13.70
N PRO A 145 -11.09 4.95 13.96
CA PRO A 145 -11.37 6.14 13.19
C PRO A 145 -10.14 7.03 13.27
N VAL A 146 -9.51 7.26 12.12
CA VAL A 146 -8.49 8.28 11.99
C VAL A 146 -9.25 9.59 12.19
N GLN A 147 -9.11 10.21 13.35
CA GLN A 147 -9.51 11.61 13.51
C GLN A 147 -8.70 12.37 12.46
N GLU A 148 -9.38 12.78 11.39
CA GLU A 148 -8.82 13.73 10.45
C GLU A 148 -8.55 14.98 11.30
N GLU A 149 -7.28 15.29 11.52
CA GLU A 149 -6.84 16.52 12.15
C GLU A 149 -7.51 17.66 11.39
N THR A 150 -8.60 18.17 11.94
CA THR A 150 -9.19 19.44 11.56
C THR A 150 -8.33 20.50 12.27
N GLU A 151 -7.06 20.59 11.90
CA GLU A 151 -6.13 21.64 12.34
C GLU A 151 -6.16 22.83 11.36
N GLU A 152 -7.36 23.20 10.87
CA GLU A 152 -7.57 24.47 10.15
C GLU A 152 -8.43 25.49 10.95
N GLU A 153 -8.96 25.14 12.13
CA GLU A 153 -9.80 26.08 12.92
C GLU A 153 -9.12 26.69 14.16
N ALA A 154 -7.95 26.19 14.60
CA ALA A 154 -7.26 26.73 15.78
C ALA A 154 -6.34 27.94 15.49
N GLU A 155 -6.04 28.25 14.23
CA GLU A 155 -5.20 29.41 13.87
C GLU A 155 -6.02 30.70 13.66
N HIS A 156 -7.35 30.61 13.54
CA HIS A 156 -8.22 31.78 13.36
C HIS A 156 -8.97 32.25 14.61
N ALA A 157 -8.87 31.52 15.75
CA ALA A 157 -9.52 31.92 17.00
C ALA A 157 -8.67 32.89 17.85
N ASP A 158 -7.37 33.01 17.59
CA ASP A 158 -6.46 33.92 18.31
C ASP A 158 -6.21 35.27 17.58
N LEU A 159 -6.98 35.56 16.51
CA LEU A 159 -6.84 36.78 15.71
C LEU A 159 -8.08 37.71 15.73
N ASN A 160 -9.05 37.49 16.63
CA ASN A 160 -10.19 38.40 16.83
C ASN A 160 -10.35 38.83 18.29
#